data_AF-A0A3M4AK20-F1
#
_entry.id   AF-A0A3M4AK20-F1
#
_cell.length_a   1.000
_cell.length_b   1.000
_cell.length_c   1.000
_cell.angle_alpha   90.00
_cell.angle_beta   90.00
_cell.angle_gamma   90.00
#
_symmetry.space_group_name_H-M   'P 1'
#
loop_
_entity.id
_entity.type
_entity.pdbx_description
1 polymer ?
#
loop_
_entity_poly.entity_id
_entity_poly.type
_entity_poly.pdbx_seq_one_letter_code
_entity_poly.pdbx_strand_id
1 'polypeptide(L)' 'MDSAYIGTRMDFDSDILVRLAWRNQPMRWLPTQVHYPADGLSHFRLFRDNVRISAMHTRLFFGMLVRAPMILWRRWQA' A
#
# COMPACT_ATOMS: atom_id res chain seq x y z
N MET A 1 1.89 -13.52 -6.17
CA MET A 1 2.47 -12.43 -5.34
C MET A 1 2.94 -13.03 -4.02
N ASP A 2 3.49 -14.24 -4.09
CA ASP A 2 3.29 -15.25 -3.04
C ASP A 2 4.47 -15.33 -2.07
N SER A 3 5.47 -14.47 -2.31
CA SER A 3 6.69 -14.37 -1.52
C SER A 3 6.61 -13.32 -0.41
N ALA A 4 5.46 -12.66 -0.23
CA ALA A 4 5.30 -11.57 0.73
C ALA A 4 3.98 -11.68 1.48
N TYR A 5 4.04 -11.46 2.79
CA TYR A 5 2.84 -11.23 3.59
C TYR A 5 2.16 -9.96 3.10
N ILE A 6 0.89 -10.09 2.72
CA ILE A 6 0.02 -9.00 2.29
C ILE A 6 -1.02 -8.78 3.38
N GLY A 7 -1.30 -7.52 3.72
CA GLY A 7 -2.32 -7.15 4.69
C GLY A 7 -3.70 -7.68 4.32
N THR A 8 -4.57 -7.94 5.30
CA THR A 8 -5.91 -8.48 5.06
C THR A 8 -7.03 -7.53 5.50
N ARG A 9 -6.65 -6.30 5.87
CA ARG A 9 -7.51 -5.28 6.48
C ARG A 9 -7.13 -3.89 5.92
N MET A 10 -7.21 -2.84 6.74
CA MET A 10 -6.89 -1.46 6.37
C MET A 10 -5.44 -1.25 5.91
N ASP A 11 -4.56 -2.23 6.13
CA ASP A 11 -3.18 -2.25 5.66
C ASP A 11 -3.00 -2.81 4.24
N PHE A 12 -4.05 -3.42 3.66
CA PHE A 12 -3.97 -4.09 2.35
C PHE A 12 -3.70 -3.12 1.20
N ASP A 13 -4.57 -2.12 1.00
CA ASP A 13 -4.56 -1.28 -0.21
C ASP A 13 -3.23 -0.55 -0.39
N SER A 14 -2.69 0.02 0.68
CA SER A 14 -1.39 0.70 0.64
C SER A 14 -0.23 -0.28 0.45
N ASP A 15 -0.27 -1.46 1.08
CA ASP A 15 0.80 -2.47 0.95
C ASP A 15 0.90 -2.99 -0.49
N ILE A 16 -0.24 -3.34 -1.10
CA ILE A 16 -0.24 -3.85 -2.47
C ILE A 16 0.16 -2.77 -3.47
N LEU A 17 -0.31 -1.53 -3.29
CA LEU A 17 0.02 -0.41 -4.17
C LEU A 17 1.53 -0.12 -4.18
N VAL A 18 2.16 -0.05 -3.00
CA VAL A 18 3.61 0.19 -2.89
C VAL A 18 4.41 -0.96 -3.50
N ARG A 19 4.01 -2.21 -3.27
CA ARG A 19 4.68 -3.38 -3.86
C ARG A 19 4.57 -3.42 -5.38
N LEU A 20 3.42 -3.06 -5.95
CA LEU A 20 3.23 -2.94 -7.40
C LEU A 20 4.12 -1.84 -7.97
N ALA A 21 4.20 -0.68 -7.30
CA ALA A 21 5.09 0.40 -7.69
C ALA A 21 6.57 -0.04 -7.70
N TRP A 22 7.05 -0.76 -6.68
CA TRP A 22 8.43 -1.29 -6.65
C TRP A 22 8.72 -2.31 -7.75
N ARG A 23 7.69 -3.03 -8.22
CA ARG A 23 7.78 -3.95 -9.37
C ARG A 23 7.63 -3.25 -10.72
N ASN A 24 7.60 -1.91 -10.74
CA ASN A 24 7.40 -1.09 -11.93
C ASN A 24 6.18 -1.53 -12.75
N GLN A 25 5.10 -1.93 -12.06
CA GLN A 25 3.89 -2.40 -12.73
C GLN A 25 3.09 -1.21 -13.27
N PRO A 26 2.63 -1.25 -14.53
CA PRO A 26 1.79 -0.18 -15.08
C PRO A 26 0.44 -0.16 -14.38
N MET A 27 0.13 0.94 -13.69
CA MET A 27 -1.15 1.14 -12.99
C MET A 27 -2.01 2.12 -13.79
N ARG A 28 -3.31 1.80 -13.94
CA ARG A 28 -4.28 2.64 -14.63
C ARG A 28 -5.27 3.19 -13.60
N TRP A 29 -5.38 4.52 -13.55
CA TRP A 29 -6.32 5.20 -12.67
C TRP A 29 -7.62 5.43 -13.42
N LEU A 30 -8.71 4.85 -12.91
CA LEU A 30 -10.04 4.96 -13.52
C LEU A 30 -10.92 5.90 -12.69
N PRO A 31 -11.58 6.89 -13.30
CA PRO A 31 -12.54 7.71 -12.58
C PRO A 31 -13.70 6.83 -12.11
N THR A 32 -13.84 6.70 -10.79
CA THR A 32 -14.85 5.84 -10.17
C THR A 32 -15.70 6.67 -9.23
N GLN A 33 -17.02 6.62 -9.40
CA GLN A 33 -17.94 7.27 -8.47
C GLN A 33 -17.98 6.50 -7.16
N VAL A 34 -17.72 7.18 -6.05
CA VAL A 34 -17.77 6.60 -4.71
C VAL A 34 -19.06 7.03 -4.04
N HIS A 35 -19.86 6.06 -3.59
CA HIS A 35 -21.10 6.30 -2.85
C HIS A 35 -20.87 6.02 -1.36
N TYR A 36 -21.04 7.05 -0.52
CA TYR A 36 -20.98 6.93 0.93
C TYR A 36 -22.40 7.02 1.50
N PRO A 37 -23.02 5.89 1.92
CA PRO A 37 -24.34 5.92 2.54
C PRO A 37 -24.29 6.65 3.88
N ALA A 38 -25.32 7.44 4.20
CA ALA A 38 -25.38 8.26 5.42
C ALA A 38 -25.48 7.40 6.71
N ASP A 39 -26.03 6.21 6.59
CA ASP A 39 -26.12 5.17 7.61
C ASP A 39 -24.89 4.23 7.62
N GLY A 40 -23.83 4.60 6.89
CA GLY A 40 -22.60 3.83 6.79
C GLY A 40 -21.90 3.69 8.15
N LEU A 41 -21.90 2.48 8.69
CA LEU A 41 -21.07 2.14 9.86
C LEU A 41 -19.61 2.01 9.45
N SER A 42 -18.72 2.65 10.23
CA SER A 42 -17.29 2.48 10.05
C SER A 42 -16.84 1.12 10.60
N HIS A 43 -16.27 0.28 9.73
CA HIS A 43 -15.61 -0.97 10.13
C HIS A 43 -14.22 -0.75 10.75
N PHE A 44 -13.80 0.51 10.91
CA PHE A 44 -12.49 0.87 11.42
C PHE A 44 -12.40 0.65 12.93
N ARG A 45 -11.50 -0.24 13.32
CA ARG A 45 -11.15 -0.52 14.71
C ARG A 45 -9.96 0.32 15.11
N LEU A 46 -10.22 1.55 15.59
CA LEU A 46 -9.23 2.56 16.00
C LEU A 46 -7.88 1.99 16.42
N PHE A 47 -7.78 1.27 17.52
CA PHE A 47 -6.50 0.76 18.01
C PHE A 47 -5.88 -0.31 17.10
N ARG A 48 -6.63 -1.35 16.75
CA ARG A 48 -6.09 -2.50 16.00
C ARG A 48 -5.69 -2.14 14.57
N ASP A 49 -6.48 -1.29 13.93
CA ASP A 49 -6.22 -0.88 12.56
C ASP A 49 -5.08 0.14 12.50
N ASN A 50 -4.97 1.06 13.46
CA ASN A 50 -3.77 1.91 13.57
C ASN A 50 -2.49 1.09 13.79
N VAL A 51 -2.51 0.07 14.65
CA VAL A 51 -1.35 -0.80 14.86
C VAL A 51 -0.95 -1.52 13.57
N ARG A 52 -1.93 -2.04 12.81
CA ARG A 52 -1.67 -2.69 11.51
C ARG A 52 -1.08 -1.73 10.49
N ILE A 53 -1.68 -0.55 10.35
CA ILE A 53 -1.22 0.49 9.43
C ILE A 53 0.21 0.88 9.77
N SER A 54 0.51 1.17 11.04
CA SER A 54 1.85 1.53 11.50
C SER A 54 2.87 0.42 11.23
N ALA A 55 2.56 -0.82 11.61
CA ALA A 55 3.47 -1.95 11.38
C ALA A 55 3.73 -2.20 9.89
N MET A 56 2.69 -2.08 9.04
CA MET A 56 2.82 -2.18 7.59
C MET A 56 3.71 -1.05 7.04
N HIS A 57 3.50 0.19 7.46
CA HIS A 57 4.34 1.33 7.06
C HIS A 57 5.79 1.14 7.48
N THR A 58 6.04 0.66 8.70
CA THR A 58 7.40 0.36 9.17
C THR A 58 8.07 -0.68 8.27
N ARG A 59 7.38 -1.78 7.93
CA ARG A 59 7.91 -2.83 7.04
C ARG A 59 8.19 -2.29 5.63
N LEU A 60 7.27 -1.49 5.08
CA LEU A 60 7.46 -0.89 3.77
C LEU A 60 8.60 0.12 3.76
N PHE A 61 8.73 0.95 4.78
CA PHE A 61 9.79 1.96 4.88
C PHE A 61 11.17 1.31 4.87
N PHE A 62 11.41 0.34 5.75
CA PHE A 62 12.69 -0.38 5.76
C PHE A 62 12.89 -1.19 4.46
N GLY A 63 11.82 -1.78 3.92
CA GLY A 63 11.85 -2.46 2.63
C GLY A 63 12.14 -1.52 1.46
N MET A 64 11.78 -0.24 1.56
CA MET A 64 12.09 0.80 0.60
C MET A 64 13.57 1.17 0.68
N LEU A 65 14.12 1.35 1.88
CA LEU A 65 15.52 1.76 2.05
C LEU A 65 16.49 0.81 1.33
N VAL A 66 16.25 -0.50 1.42
CA VAL A 66 17.05 -1.52 0.71
C VAL A 66 16.87 -1.41 -0.82
N ARG A 67 15.66 -1.09 -1.28
CA ARG A 67 15.33 -0.99 -2.72
C ARG A 67 15.57 0.40 -3.31
N ALA A 68 15.80 1.40 -2.48
CA ALA A 68 15.89 2.81 -2.89
C ALA A 68 16.96 3.04 -3.96
N PRO A 69 18.20 2.51 -3.84
CA PRO A 69 19.22 2.71 -4.88
C PRO A 69 18.74 2.23 -6.26
N MET A 70 18.10 1.06 -6.31
CA MET A 70 17.57 0.48 -7.54
C MET A 70 16.37 1.28 -8.09
N ILE A 71 15.46 1.73 -7.22
CA ILE A 71 14.29 2.52 -7.63
C ILE A 71 14.74 3.88 -8.17
N LEU A 72 15.66 4.56 -7.50
CA LEU A 72 16.20 5.84 -7.97
C LEU A 72 16.94 5.66 -9.30
N TRP A 73 17.75 4.61 -9.42
CA TRP A 73 18.45 4.31 -10.68
C TRP A 73 17.47 4.13 -11.85
N ARG A 74 16.42 3.33 -11.65
CA ARG A 74 15.37 3.13 -12.67
C ARG A 74 14.66 4.42 -13.06
N ARG A 75 14.39 5.31 -12.09
CA ARG A 75 13.75 6.61 -12.35
C ARG A 75 14.67 7.58 -13.08
N TRP A 76 15.99 7.41 -12.98
CA TRP A 76 16.95 8.26 -13.67
C TRP A 76 17.21 7.82 -15.12
N GLN A 77 16.98 6.53 -15.41
CA GLN A 77 17.08 5.97 -16.76
C GLN A 77 15.80 6.12 -17.60
N ALA A 78 14.67 6.46 -16.98
CA ALA A 78 13.38 6.70 -17.63
C ALA A 78 13.23 8.17 -18.00
#